data_AF-A0A257M6L8-F1
#
_entry.id   AF-A0A257M6L8-F1
#
_cell.length_a   1.000
_cell.length_b   1.000
_cell.length_c   1.000
_cell.angle_alpha   90.00
_cell.angle_beta   90.00
_cell.angle_gamma   90.00
#
_symmetry.space_group_name_H-M   'P 1'
#
loop_
_entity.id
_entity.type
_entity.pdbx_description
1 polymer ?
#
loop_
_entity_poly.entity_id
_entity_poly.type
_entity_poly.pdbx_seq_one_letter_code
_entity_poly.pdbx_strand_id
1 'polypeptide(L)'
;MVSAACQGLVNLELVPWNLTRPVWTTPEFSPAALLGVGLPFFIVTMASQNLPGLAAIRAGGYEAPVSKIIGWTGIATLFFAPFGGFALNLAAITAAFCVGPEAHPDPKRRYWAPVCAAGFYLLLGLFGATVAALFAAFPRELVLAGLALLSTIANSLQSALAEERFREASAMTFFVTLSGLTLIGIGSAFWGITAGALVLMAQSGKRTLS
;
A
#
# COMPACT_ATOMS: atom_id res chain seq x y z
N MET A 1 -3.39 25.56 1.48
CA MET A 1 -4.04 25.56 0.17
C MET A 1 -4.53 26.95 -0.22
N VAL A 2 -5.45 27.56 0.56
CA VAL A 2 -5.93 28.94 0.31
C VAL A 2 -4.81 29.98 0.40
N SER A 3 -3.94 29.90 1.43
CA SER A 3 -2.85 30.86 1.62
C SER A 3 -1.82 30.89 0.47
N ALA A 4 -1.44 29.73 -0.08
CA ALA A 4 -0.50 29.65 -1.21
C ALA A 4 -1.11 30.11 -2.55
N ALA A 5 -2.40 29.83 -2.76
CA ALA A 5 -3.16 30.35 -3.90
C ALA A 5 -3.33 31.87 -3.84
N CYS A 6 -3.59 32.43 -2.65
CA CYS A 6 -3.69 33.87 -2.42
C CYS A 6 -2.35 34.61 -2.59
N GLN A 7 -1.21 33.92 -2.46
CA GLN A 7 0.13 34.49 -2.64
C GLN A 7 0.64 34.46 -4.09
N GLY A 8 -0.17 33.98 -5.05
CA GLY A 8 0.22 33.88 -6.46
C GLY A 8 1.30 32.83 -6.74
N LEU A 9 1.60 31.97 -5.76
CA LEU A 9 2.64 30.93 -5.86
C LEU A 9 2.15 29.66 -6.59
N VAL A 10 0.85 29.57 -6.88
CA VAL A 10 0.26 28.45 -7.62
C VAL A 10 -0.09 28.92 -9.02
N ASN A 11 0.77 28.59 -9.99
CA ASN A 11 0.53 28.95 -11.39
C ASN A 11 -0.40 27.91 -12.04
N LEU A 12 -1.71 28.17 -11.96
CA LEU A 12 -2.76 27.28 -12.48
C LEU A 12 -2.78 27.20 -14.02
N GLU A 13 -2.16 28.15 -14.72
CA GLU A 13 -2.04 28.12 -16.18
C GLU A 13 -1.14 26.98 -16.69
N LEU A 14 -0.27 26.44 -15.81
CA LEU A 14 0.62 25.32 -16.11
C LEU A 14 -0.03 23.94 -15.88
N VAL A 15 -1.30 23.88 -15.50
CA VAL A 15 -2.01 22.62 -15.28
C VAL A 15 -2.78 22.24 -16.55
N PRO A 16 -2.22 21.39 -17.43
CA PRO A 16 -2.93 20.97 -18.62
C PRO A 16 -4.18 20.15 -18.23
N TRP A 17 -5.33 20.56 -18.76
CA TRP A 17 -6.58 19.81 -18.68
C TRP A 17 -6.57 18.66 -19.69
N ASN A 18 -5.69 17.68 -19.46
CA ASN A 18 -5.54 16.52 -20.32
C ASN A 18 -6.06 15.26 -19.63
N LEU A 19 -6.88 14.51 -20.35
CA LEU A 19 -7.30 13.18 -19.94
C LEU A 19 -6.10 12.23 -19.98
N THR A 20 -5.93 11.48 -18.90
CA THR A 20 -4.91 10.43 -18.78
C THR A 20 -5.28 9.30 -19.72
N ARG A 21 -4.34 8.93 -20.60
CA ARG A 21 -4.52 7.82 -21.55
C ARG A 21 -3.68 6.63 -21.09
N PRO A 22 -4.22 5.40 -21.18
CA PRO A 22 -3.42 4.22 -20.89
C PRO A 22 -2.28 4.11 -21.92
N VAL A 23 -1.05 3.97 -21.42
CA VAL A 23 0.14 3.75 -22.25
C VAL A 23 0.56 2.30 -22.08
N TRP A 24 0.65 1.57 -23.18
CA TRP A 24 1.13 0.20 -23.16
C TRP A 24 2.63 0.15 -22.85
N THR A 25 2.98 -0.56 -21.80
CA THR A 25 4.34 -0.89 -21.39
C THR A 25 4.50 -2.40 -21.45
N THR A 26 5.32 -2.89 -22.39
CA THR A 26 5.55 -4.34 -22.55
C THR A 26 6.18 -4.90 -21.27
N PRO A 27 5.59 -5.94 -20.64
CA PRO A 27 6.15 -6.53 -19.44
C PRO A 27 7.51 -7.16 -19.72
N GLU A 28 8.50 -6.83 -18.88
CA GLU A 28 9.80 -7.48 -18.88
C GLU A 28 9.94 -8.34 -17.62
N PHE A 29 10.33 -9.60 -17.80
CA PHE A 29 10.49 -10.51 -16.68
C PHE A 29 11.89 -10.36 -16.07
N SER A 30 11.94 -10.01 -14.79
CA SER A 30 13.20 -9.88 -14.04
C SER A 30 13.10 -10.60 -12.69
N PRO A 31 13.84 -11.72 -12.49
CA PRO A 31 13.92 -12.39 -11.20
C PRO A 31 14.38 -11.45 -10.07
N ALA A 32 15.32 -10.54 -10.37
CA ALA A 32 15.81 -9.56 -9.42
C ALA A 32 14.71 -8.58 -8.99
N ALA A 33 13.87 -8.09 -9.92
CA ALA A 33 12.74 -7.21 -9.59
C ALA A 33 11.64 -7.96 -8.83
N LEU A 34 11.37 -9.22 -9.20
CA LEU A 34 10.39 -10.07 -8.50
C LEU A 34 10.80 -10.32 -7.05
N LEU A 35 12.06 -10.66 -6.80
CA LEU A 35 12.54 -10.90 -5.44
C LEU A 35 12.77 -9.60 -4.68
N GLY A 36 13.39 -8.60 -5.30
CA GLY A 36 13.78 -7.36 -4.64
C GLY A 36 12.65 -6.39 -4.35
N VAL A 37 11.58 -6.41 -5.17
CA VAL A 37 10.44 -5.49 -5.02
C VAL A 37 9.12 -6.26 -4.95
N GLY A 38 8.88 -7.18 -5.89
CA GLY A 38 7.59 -7.89 -5.99
C GLY A 38 7.21 -8.66 -4.73
N LEU A 39 8.12 -9.48 -4.20
CA LEU A 39 7.87 -10.29 -3.02
C LEU A 39 7.72 -9.43 -1.74
N PRO A 40 8.62 -8.48 -1.43
CA PRO A 40 8.41 -7.56 -0.31
C PRO A 40 7.09 -6.81 -0.39
N PHE A 41 6.75 -6.31 -1.57
CA PHE A 41 5.53 -5.54 -1.77
C PHE A 41 4.28 -6.42 -1.62
N PHE A 42 4.32 -7.67 -2.09
CA PHE A 42 3.26 -8.65 -1.85
C PHE A 42 3.07 -8.93 -0.36
N ILE A 43 4.15 -9.16 0.39
CA ILE A 43 4.10 -9.42 1.83
C ILE A 43 3.49 -8.23 2.58
N VAL A 44 3.95 -7.01 2.30
CA VAL A 44 3.41 -5.78 2.90
C VAL A 44 1.93 -5.59 2.53
N THR A 45 1.57 -5.82 1.27
CA THR A 45 0.17 -5.74 0.82
C THR A 45 -0.71 -6.75 1.55
N MET A 46 -0.23 -7.97 1.71
CA MET A 46 -0.96 -9.01 2.44
C MET A 46 -1.15 -8.64 3.91
N ALA A 47 -0.09 -8.22 4.59
CA ALA A 47 -0.10 -7.91 6.00
C ALA A 47 -0.90 -6.65 6.33
N SER A 48 -0.74 -5.58 5.56
CA SER A 48 -1.31 -4.26 5.90
C SER A 48 -2.69 -4.01 5.28
N GLN A 49 -3.02 -4.66 4.17
CA GLN A 49 -4.22 -4.34 3.39
C GLN A 49 -5.17 -5.53 3.29
N ASN A 50 -4.72 -6.66 2.73
CA ASN A 50 -5.62 -7.79 2.48
C ASN A 50 -6.11 -8.47 3.76
N LEU A 51 -5.23 -8.76 4.71
CA LEU A 51 -5.64 -9.41 5.97
C LEU A 51 -6.55 -8.50 6.82
N PRO A 52 -6.23 -7.22 7.08
CA PRO A 52 -7.11 -6.34 7.84
C PRO A 52 -8.41 -6.03 7.10
N GLY A 53 -8.38 -5.86 5.78
CA GLY A 53 -9.58 -5.64 4.98
C GLY A 53 -10.52 -6.85 4.99
N LEU A 54 -9.96 -8.06 4.92
CA LEU A 54 -10.74 -9.29 5.07
C LEU A 54 -11.34 -9.41 6.48
N ALA A 55 -10.56 -9.07 7.52
CA ALA A 55 -11.03 -9.07 8.89
C ALA A 55 -12.18 -8.07 9.09
N ALA A 56 -12.10 -6.88 8.49
CA ALA A 56 -13.17 -5.88 8.51
C ALA A 56 -14.44 -6.40 7.84
N ILE A 57 -14.34 -7.01 6.65
CA ILE A 57 -15.50 -7.59 5.94
C ILE A 57 -16.18 -8.68 6.79
N ARG A 58 -15.38 -9.56 7.42
CA ARG A 58 -15.88 -10.61 8.31
C ARG A 58 -16.52 -10.05 9.58
N ALA A 59 -15.93 -9.01 10.18
CA ALA A 59 -16.51 -8.32 11.33
C ALA A 59 -17.85 -7.65 10.99
N GLY A 60 -18.03 -7.23 9.73
CA GLY A 60 -19.31 -6.75 9.20
C GLY A 60 -20.36 -7.86 8.96
N GLY A 61 -20.05 -9.12 9.25
CA GLY A 61 -20.97 -10.25 9.10
C GLY A 61 -21.03 -10.84 7.68
N TYR A 62 -20.10 -10.49 6.80
CA TYR A 62 -20.07 -11.01 5.42
C TYR A 62 -19.12 -12.20 5.29
N GLU A 63 -19.55 -13.20 4.51
CA GLU A 63 -18.65 -14.26 4.07
C GLU A 63 -17.69 -13.74 3.01
N ALA A 64 -16.40 -13.80 3.31
CA ALA A 64 -15.35 -13.32 2.43
C ALA A 64 -14.45 -14.49 1.99
N PRO A 65 -14.69 -15.08 0.79
CA PRO A 65 -13.90 -16.19 0.29
C PRO A 65 -12.51 -15.69 -0.14
N VAL A 66 -11.54 -15.86 0.77
CA VAL A 66 -10.17 -15.32 0.66
C VAL A 66 -9.53 -15.61 -0.69
N SER A 67 -9.53 -16.87 -1.13
CA SER A 67 -8.89 -17.28 -2.37
C SER A 67 -9.53 -16.63 -3.60
N LYS A 68 -10.85 -16.41 -3.58
CA LYS A 68 -11.55 -15.74 -4.69
C LYS A 68 -11.21 -14.26 -4.72
N ILE A 69 -11.20 -13.59 -3.57
CA ILE A 69 -10.88 -12.16 -3.47
C ILE A 69 -9.45 -11.90 -3.94
N ILE A 70 -8.47 -12.62 -3.37
CA ILE A 70 -7.05 -12.47 -3.73
C ILE A 70 -6.82 -12.87 -5.19
N GLY A 71 -7.46 -13.94 -5.67
CA GLY A 71 -7.38 -14.36 -7.06
C GLY A 71 -7.89 -13.28 -8.02
N TRP A 72 -9.02 -12.65 -7.69
CA TRP A 72 -9.57 -11.62 -8.56
C TRP A 72 -8.71 -10.36 -8.60
N THR A 73 -8.21 -9.91 -7.44
CA THR A 73 -7.31 -8.76 -7.38
C THR A 73 -5.99 -9.02 -8.09
N GLY A 74 -5.49 -10.27 -8.04
CA GLY A 74 -4.31 -10.71 -8.78
C GLY A 74 -4.50 -10.68 -10.29
N ILE A 75 -5.59 -11.25 -10.80
CA ILE A 75 -5.89 -11.22 -12.24
C ILE A 75 -6.12 -9.79 -12.71
N ALA A 76 -6.83 -8.97 -11.94
CA ALA A 76 -7.01 -7.56 -12.25
C ALA A 76 -5.66 -6.84 -12.30
N THR A 77 -4.77 -7.07 -11.34
CA THR A 77 -3.42 -6.50 -11.34
C THR A 77 -2.64 -6.91 -12.58
N LEU A 78 -2.67 -8.20 -12.95
CA LEU A 78 -2.00 -8.70 -14.15
C LEU A 78 -2.55 -8.06 -15.43
N PHE A 79 -3.86 -7.89 -15.53
CA PHE A 79 -4.52 -7.25 -16.66
C PHE A 79 -4.14 -5.77 -16.78
N PHE A 80 -4.07 -5.05 -15.65
CA PHE A 80 -3.73 -3.62 -15.63
C PHE A 80 -2.22 -3.33 -15.61
N ALA A 81 -1.36 -4.33 -15.37
CA ALA A 81 0.09 -4.17 -15.30
C ALA A 81 0.72 -3.49 -16.53
N PRO A 82 0.37 -3.86 -17.78
CA PRO A 82 0.92 -3.18 -18.97
C PRO A 82 0.49 -1.71 -19.07
N PHE A 83 -0.53 -1.28 -18.34
CA PHE A 83 -1.03 0.09 -18.32
C PHE A 83 -0.55 0.89 -17.09
N GLY A 84 0.43 0.35 -16.35
CA GLY A 84 0.97 0.97 -15.14
C GLY A 84 0.19 0.64 -13.86
N GLY A 85 -0.79 -0.27 -13.92
CA GLY A 85 -1.50 -0.75 -12.73
C GLY A 85 -0.65 -1.71 -11.90
N PHE A 86 -0.46 -1.42 -10.62
CA PHE A 86 0.29 -2.30 -9.72
C PHE A 86 -0.44 -2.50 -8.40
N ALA A 87 -0.29 -3.70 -7.82
CA ALA A 87 -0.85 -4.14 -6.54
C ALA A 87 -2.29 -3.69 -6.26
N LEU A 88 -3.24 -4.09 -7.10
CA LEU A 88 -4.65 -3.99 -6.74
C LEU A 88 -4.92 -4.95 -5.57
N ASN A 89 -5.55 -4.44 -4.51
CA ASN A 89 -5.72 -5.14 -3.24
C ASN A 89 -6.94 -4.60 -2.48
N LEU A 90 -7.27 -5.19 -1.32
CA LEU A 90 -8.33 -4.69 -0.46
C LEU A 90 -7.87 -3.44 0.30
N ALA A 91 -8.58 -2.33 0.16
CA ALA A 91 -8.36 -1.16 1.00
C ALA A 91 -8.97 -1.39 2.40
N ALA A 92 -8.15 -1.73 3.39
CA ALA A 92 -8.63 -2.16 4.70
C ALA A 92 -9.53 -1.13 5.41
N ILE A 93 -9.11 0.13 5.40
CA ILE A 93 -9.83 1.24 6.03
C ILE A 93 -11.18 1.46 5.33
N THR A 94 -11.15 1.54 4.00
CA THR A 94 -12.36 1.72 3.18
C THR A 94 -13.33 0.55 3.38
N ALA A 95 -12.83 -0.69 3.44
CA ALA A 95 -13.65 -1.86 3.67
C ALA A 95 -14.43 -1.76 4.99
N ALA A 96 -13.78 -1.31 6.08
CA ALA A 96 -14.42 -1.14 7.38
C ALA A 96 -15.60 -0.14 7.33
N PHE A 97 -15.46 0.96 6.61
CA PHE A 97 -16.55 1.93 6.41
C PHE A 97 -17.66 1.39 5.52
N CYS A 98 -17.29 0.68 4.44
CA CYS A 98 -18.26 0.16 3.48
C CYS A 98 -19.14 -0.96 4.05
N VAL A 99 -18.68 -1.70 5.07
CA VAL A 99 -19.47 -2.77 5.68
C VAL A 99 -20.36 -2.30 6.83
N GLY A 100 -20.22 -1.05 7.29
CA GLY A 100 -20.99 -0.48 8.40
C GLY A 100 -22.42 -0.07 8.03
N PRO A 101 -23.33 0.07 9.02
CA PRO A 101 -24.70 0.52 8.79
C PRO A 101 -24.81 1.92 8.17
N GLU A 102 -23.76 2.74 8.30
CA GLU A 102 -23.64 4.07 7.70
C GLU A 102 -23.61 4.01 6.16
N ALA A 103 -23.11 2.91 5.58
CA ALA A 103 -23.07 2.72 4.14
C ALA A 103 -24.48 2.51 3.55
N HIS A 104 -25.28 1.67 4.22
CA HIS A 104 -26.70 1.45 3.91
C HIS A 104 -27.37 0.67 5.05
N PRO A 105 -28.65 0.97 5.40
CA PRO A 105 -29.39 0.23 6.43
C PRO A 105 -29.52 -1.27 6.11
N ASP A 106 -29.90 -1.62 4.87
CA ASP A 106 -29.93 -3.00 4.37
C ASP A 106 -28.49 -3.52 4.08
N PRO A 107 -28.01 -4.55 4.81
CA PRO A 107 -26.70 -5.15 4.59
C PRO A 107 -26.49 -5.68 3.15
N LYS A 108 -27.55 -6.12 2.46
CA LYS A 108 -27.42 -6.65 1.09
C LYS A 108 -27.14 -5.56 0.05
N ARG A 109 -27.28 -4.29 0.42
CA ARG A 109 -27.10 -3.13 -0.47
C ARG A 109 -25.85 -2.30 -0.17
N ARG A 110 -25.10 -2.65 0.89
CA ARG A 110 -23.88 -1.91 1.27
C ARG A 110 -22.78 -1.94 0.21
N TYR A 111 -22.82 -2.87 -0.74
CA TYR A 111 -21.91 -2.92 -1.89
C TYR A 111 -21.98 -1.67 -2.79
N TRP A 112 -23.06 -0.89 -2.73
CA TRP A 112 -23.13 0.37 -3.46
C TRP A 112 -22.11 1.40 -2.98
N ALA A 113 -21.73 1.39 -1.69
CA ALA A 113 -20.71 2.29 -1.17
C ALA A 113 -19.35 2.13 -1.88
N PRO A 114 -18.75 0.92 -1.96
CA PRO A 114 -17.50 0.74 -2.69
C PRO A 114 -17.67 0.88 -4.22
N VAL A 115 -18.85 0.58 -4.79
CA VAL A 115 -19.11 0.81 -6.23
C VAL A 115 -19.11 2.30 -6.57
N CYS A 116 -19.79 3.12 -5.78
CA CYS A 116 -19.79 4.58 -5.94
C CYS A 116 -18.37 5.14 -5.73
N ALA A 117 -17.67 4.69 -4.68
CA ALA A 117 -16.28 5.10 -4.43
C ALA A 117 -15.36 4.75 -5.61
N ALA A 118 -15.47 3.53 -6.17
CA ALA A 118 -14.73 3.12 -7.36
C ALA A 118 -15.06 4.02 -8.56
N GLY A 119 -16.33 4.38 -8.77
CA GLY A 119 -16.73 5.34 -9.80
C GLY A 119 -16.03 6.70 -9.65
N PHE A 120 -16.03 7.27 -8.44
CA PHE A 120 -15.32 8.52 -8.17
C PHE A 120 -13.80 8.39 -8.32
N TYR A 121 -13.21 7.26 -7.93
CA TYR A 121 -11.78 7.02 -8.13
C TYR A 121 -11.41 6.86 -9.60
N LEU A 122 -12.25 6.23 -10.42
CA LEU A 122 -12.06 6.16 -11.86
C LEU A 122 -12.16 7.55 -12.50
N LEU A 123 -13.15 8.35 -12.11
CA LEU A 123 -13.28 9.73 -12.57
C LEU A 123 -12.04 10.55 -12.20
N LEU A 124 -11.57 10.45 -10.95
CA LEU A 124 -10.35 11.12 -10.51
C LEU A 124 -9.11 10.61 -11.27
N GLY A 125 -9.04 9.31 -11.54
CA GLY A 125 -7.97 8.67 -12.31
C GLY A 125 -7.87 9.16 -13.75
N LEU A 126 -9.00 9.52 -14.39
CA LEU A 126 -8.99 10.18 -15.70
C LEU A 126 -8.24 11.51 -15.68
N PHE A 127 -8.27 12.22 -14.56
CA PHE A 127 -7.51 13.45 -14.33
C PHE A 127 -6.16 13.20 -13.65
N GLY A 128 -5.65 11.96 -13.65
CA GLY A 128 -4.39 11.59 -13.00
C GLY A 128 -3.20 12.46 -13.41
N ALA A 129 -3.06 12.78 -14.70
CA ALA A 129 -2.02 13.71 -15.20
C ALA A 129 -2.15 15.12 -14.62
N THR A 130 -3.38 15.64 -14.50
CA THR A 130 -3.69 16.92 -13.88
C THR A 130 -3.37 16.90 -12.38
N VAL A 131 -3.71 15.82 -11.67
CA VAL A 131 -3.38 15.63 -10.26
C VAL A 131 -1.86 15.55 -10.06
N ALA A 132 -1.14 14.82 -10.92
CA ALA A 132 0.32 14.74 -10.88
C ALA A 132 0.98 16.09 -11.14
N ALA A 133 0.48 16.87 -12.12
CA ALA A 133 0.95 18.22 -12.41
C ALA A 133 0.70 19.17 -11.23
N LEU A 134 -0.46 19.06 -10.55
CA LEU A 134 -0.75 19.81 -9.34
C LEU A 134 0.24 19.46 -8.22
N PHE A 135 0.58 18.18 -8.05
CA PHE A 135 1.61 17.78 -7.09
C PHE A 135 3.00 18.33 -7.43
N ALA A 136 3.35 18.36 -8.71
CA ALA A 136 4.62 18.92 -9.19
C ALA A 136 4.69 20.46 -9.08
N ALA A 137 3.56 21.15 -9.03
CA ALA A 137 3.47 22.60 -8.87
C ALA A 137 3.65 23.07 -7.41
N PHE A 138 3.68 22.16 -6.43
CA PHE A 138 3.96 22.53 -5.05
C PHE A 138 5.44 22.85 -4.82
N PRO A 139 5.76 23.80 -3.93
CA PRO A 139 7.15 24.15 -3.65
C PRO A 139 7.85 23.00 -2.92
N ARG A 140 9.17 22.88 -3.15
CA ARG A 140 10.01 21.79 -2.61
C ARG A 140 10.00 21.70 -1.08
N GLU A 141 9.53 22.72 -0.36
CA GLU A 141 9.37 22.65 1.10
C GLU A 141 8.39 21.57 1.58
N LEU A 142 7.48 21.10 0.71
CA LEU A 142 6.63 19.92 1.00
C LEU A 142 7.44 18.62 1.16
N VAL A 143 8.73 18.60 0.84
CA VAL A 143 9.66 17.50 1.20
C VAL A 143 9.77 17.32 2.72
N LEU A 144 9.45 18.36 3.52
CA LEU A 144 9.27 18.23 4.97
C LEU A 144 8.05 17.36 5.35
N ALA A 145 7.26 16.87 4.40
CA ALA A 145 6.22 15.85 4.66
C ALA A 145 6.78 14.59 5.36
N GLY A 146 8.07 14.30 5.21
CA GLY A 146 8.73 13.26 6.00
C GLY A 146 8.64 13.50 7.53
N LEU A 147 8.62 14.76 7.97
CA LEU A 147 8.39 15.12 9.38
C LEU A 147 6.95 14.81 9.81
N ALA A 148 5.97 14.95 8.91
CA ALA A 148 4.59 14.55 9.19
C ALA A 148 4.43 13.02 9.30
N LEU A 149 5.37 12.24 8.73
CA LEU A 149 5.41 10.80 8.89
C LEU A 149 6.16 10.34 10.14
N LEU A 150 6.84 11.22 10.88
CA LEU A 150 7.59 10.82 12.07
C LEU A 150 6.69 10.17 13.13
N SER A 151 5.50 10.73 13.37
CA SER A 151 4.52 10.14 14.30
C SER A 151 4.06 8.77 13.84
N THR A 152 3.77 8.61 12.54
CA THR A 152 3.38 7.32 11.95
C THR A 152 4.51 6.29 12.04
N ILE A 153 5.75 6.68 11.76
CA ILE A 153 6.94 5.83 11.88
C ILE A 153 7.14 5.42 13.34
N ALA A 154 7.09 6.37 14.27
CA ALA A 154 7.25 6.12 15.70
C ALA A 154 6.19 5.14 16.22
N ASN A 155 4.91 5.35 15.89
CA ASN A 155 3.82 4.46 16.27
C ASN A 155 3.95 3.07 15.63
N SER A 156 4.37 3.00 14.36
CA SER A 156 4.57 1.74 13.65
C SER A 156 5.73 0.95 14.27
N LEU A 157 6.82 1.62 14.61
CA LEU A 157 7.98 0.99 15.25
C LEU A 157 7.66 0.54 16.68
N GLN A 158 6.95 1.38 17.45
CA GLN A 158 6.44 1.02 18.78
C GLN A 158 5.58 -0.25 18.70
N SER A 159 4.65 -0.30 17.74
CA SER A 159 3.78 -1.46 17.55
C SER A 159 4.55 -2.71 17.09
N ALA A 160 5.51 -2.55 16.18
CA ALA A 160 6.33 -3.65 15.67
C ALA A 160 7.26 -4.27 16.73
N LEU A 161 7.69 -3.47 17.72
CA LEU A 161 8.58 -3.88 18.81
C LEU A 161 7.83 -4.23 20.12
N ALA A 162 6.51 -4.09 20.14
CA ALA A 162 5.69 -4.28 21.35
C ALA A 162 5.78 -5.71 21.87
N GLU A 163 5.59 -6.70 20.99
CA GLU A 163 5.62 -8.10 21.38
C GLU A 163 7.05 -8.60 21.56
N GLU A 164 7.42 -8.93 22.80
CA GLU A 164 8.78 -9.37 23.16
C GLU A 164 9.26 -10.56 22.33
N ARG A 165 8.34 -11.47 21.98
CA ARG A 165 8.62 -12.63 21.14
C ARG A 165 9.16 -12.25 19.75
N PHE A 166 8.70 -11.16 19.16
CA PHE A 166 9.05 -10.78 17.79
C PHE A 166 10.02 -9.60 17.73
N ARG A 167 10.36 -9.00 18.87
CA ARG A 167 11.08 -7.72 18.97
C ARG A 167 12.42 -7.70 18.23
N GLU A 168 13.28 -8.70 18.43
CA GLU A 168 14.60 -8.72 17.75
C GLU A 168 14.44 -8.97 16.25
N ALA A 169 13.49 -9.82 15.84
CA ALA A 169 13.20 -10.08 14.43
C ALA A 169 12.68 -8.82 13.72
N SER A 170 11.73 -8.11 14.34
CA SER A 170 11.21 -6.82 13.85
C SER A 170 12.30 -5.76 13.76
N ALA A 171 13.18 -5.66 14.78
CA ALA A 171 14.30 -4.73 14.76
C ALA A 171 15.29 -5.05 13.64
N MET A 172 15.61 -6.34 13.44
CA MET A 172 16.48 -6.78 12.36
C MET A 172 15.90 -6.45 10.98
N THR A 173 14.61 -6.71 10.77
CA THR A 173 13.93 -6.32 9.53
C THR A 173 14.03 -4.82 9.29
N PHE A 174 13.76 -4.01 10.33
CA PHE A 174 13.83 -2.55 10.22
C PHE A 174 15.23 -2.06 9.85
N PHE A 175 16.28 -2.46 10.58
CA PHE A 175 17.64 -1.97 10.34
C PHE A 175 18.19 -2.41 8.98
N VAL A 176 17.93 -3.66 8.58
CA VAL A 176 18.38 -4.16 7.28
C VAL A 176 17.64 -3.45 6.15
N THR A 177 16.32 -3.25 6.24
CA THR A 177 15.59 -2.47 5.24
C THR A 177 16.07 -1.02 5.17
N LEU A 178 16.28 -0.38 6.33
CA LEU A 178 16.73 1.01 6.45
C LEU A 178 18.14 1.23 5.89
N SER A 179 19.01 0.22 5.94
CA SER A 179 20.40 0.32 5.47
C SER A 179 20.56 0.70 3.99
N GLY A 180 19.52 0.49 3.16
CA GLY A 180 19.59 0.67 1.71
C GLY A 180 20.50 -0.33 0.99
N LEU A 181 20.95 -1.38 1.69
CA LEU A 181 21.85 -2.38 1.12
C LEU A 181 21.27 -3.04 -0.14
N THR A 182 22.12 -3.27 -1.13
CA THR A 182 21.79 -4.08 -2.31
C THR A 182 22.83 -5.18 -2.42
N LEU A 183 22.38 -6.44 -2.34
CA LEU A 183 23.23 -7.61 -2.49
C LEU A 183 22.73 -8.39 -3.69
N ILE A 184 23.65 -8.87 -4.54
CA ILE A 184 23.35 -9.69 -5.72
C ILE A 184 22.23 -9.11 -6.62
N GLY A 185 22.15 -7.78 -6.72
CA GLY A 185 21.12 -7.09 -7.50
C GLY A 185 19.73 -7.04 -6.86
N ILE A 186 19.60 -7.45 -5.60
CA ILE A 186 18.35 -7.48 -4.82
C ILE A 186 18.43 -6.43 -3.71
N GLY A 187 17.42 -5.57 -3.63
CA GLY A 187 17.36 -4.46 -2.68
C GLY A 187 17.08 -4.86 -1.23
N SER A 188 17.26 -3.89 -0.32
CA SER A 188 17.24 -4.07 1.13
C SER A 188 15.90 -4.54 1.71
N ALA A 189 14.78 -4.26 1.02
CA ALA A 189 13.45 -4.68 1.48
C ALA A 189 13.34 -6.21 1.57
N PHE A 190 13.83 -6.93 0.56
CA PHE A 190 13.89 -8.40 0.57
C PHE A 190 14.81 -8.92 1.67
N TRP A 191 16.00 -8.34 1.78
CA TRP A 191 16.97 -8.76 2.79
C TRP A 191 16.49 -8.48 4.21
N GLY A 192 15.72 -7.41 4.44
CA GLY A 192 15.15 -7.12 5.74
C GLY A 192 14.12 -8.14 6.17
N ILE A 193 13.21 -8.52 5.27
CA ILE A 193 12.25 -9.60 5.53
C ILE A 193 13.01 -10.91 5.80
N THR A 194 14.02 -11.22 4.97
CA THR A 194 14.83 -12.43 5.11
C THR A 194 15.57 -12.49 6.45
N ALA A 195 16.25 -11.41 6.83
CA ALA A 195 17.01 -11.33 8.07
C ALA A 195 16.10 -11.44 9.30
N GLY A 196 14.95 -10.74 9.31
CA GLY A 196 13.98 -10.87 10.39
C GLY A 196 13.38 -12.28 10.48
N ALA A 197 13.06 -12.91 9.34
CA ALA A 197 12.58 -14.28 9.31
C ALA A 197 13.61 -15.28 9.86
N LEU A 198 14.89 -15.11 9.51
CA LEU A 198 15.99 -15.94 10.05
C LEU A 198 16.12 -15.79 11.56
N VAL A 199 16.09 -14.56 12.09
CA VAL A 199 16.12 -14.30 13.54
C VAL A 199 14.92 -14.97 14.21
N LEU A 200 13.72 -14.80 13.65
CA LEU A 200 12.51 -15.40 14.20
C LEU A 200 12.56 -16.93 14.24
N MET A 201 13.07 -17.56 13.18
CA MET A 201 13.24 -19.02 13.14
C MET A 201 14.27 -19.50 14.17
N ALA A 202 15.41 -18.81 14.29
CA ALA A 202 16.45 -19.17 15.26
C ALA A 202 15.94 -19.08 16.71
N GLN A 203 15.13 -18.08 17.03
CA GLN A 203 14.50 -17.95 18.35
C GLN A 203 13.45 -19.02 18.62
N SER A 204 12.63 -19.32 17.61
CA SER A 204 11.59 -20.35 17.72
C SER A 204 12.18 -21.73 17.96
N GLY A 205 13.30 -22.06 17.30
CA GLY A 205 14.02 -23.32 17.50
C GLY A 205 14.63 -23.49 18.89
N LYS A 206 15.12 -22.40 19.52
CA LYS A 206 15.67 -22.44 20.88
C LYS A 206 14.60 -22.71 21.95
N ARG A 207 13.37 -22.25 21.74
CA ARG A 207 12.25 -22.47 22.67
C ARG A 207 11.65 -23.87 22.63
N THR A 208 11.72 -24.56 21.50
CA THR A 208 11.23 -25.95 21.40
C THR A 208 12.18 -26.95 22.07
N LEU A 209 13.42 -26.54 22.36
CA LEU A 209 14.46 -27.37 22.96
C LEU A 209 14.67 -27.13 24.47
N SER A 210 13.93 -26.20 25.08
CA SER A 210 13.92 -25.95 26.54
C SER A 210 12.61 -26.42 27.17
#